data_AF-A0A9W9UT83-F1
#
_entry.id   AF-A0A9W9UT83-F1
#
_cell.length_a   1.000
_cell.length_b   1.000
_cell.length_c   1.000
_cell.angle_alpha   90.00
_cell.angle_beta   90.00
_cell.angle_gamma   90.00
#
_symmetry.space_group_name_H-M   'P 1'
#
loop_
_entity.id
_entity.type
_entity.pdbx_description
1 polymer ?
#
loop_
_entity_poly.entity_id
_entity_poly.type
_entity_poly.pdbx_seq_one_letter_code
_entity_poly.pdbx_strand_id
1 'polypeptide(L)'
;MTDPNMAPDYEVSLLLDSNKVLTAAHELTDCIRSAFDVEPPVTMINVQFLDTNDKDVDSSHWSARIRKFENERKVELTYKRRYTITNSNVNAALDVANKDGFNATNKYYEAQIEWDFQTKTLSISCKKKGPDVGIGHTDLPVESDSRQMLIGKAPDKFKEWKPYKSQPNKWPPKTWGTSALKESRIYGPVLMSRFTGSWNGLKLYLEVWPLRNSTGTGIEHFAEASFKTDSETTASVEQSNLVAFLKSKDWLLEQDSSMTKLIMARY
;
A
#
# COMPACT_ATOMS: atom_id res chain seq x y z
N MET A 1 2.59 31.96 -10.06
CA MET A 1 1.81 31.42 -8.92
C MET A 1 2.10 29.94 -8.84
N THR A 2 2.37 29.40 -7.66
CA THR A 2 2.49 27.95 -7.47
C THR A 2 1.10 27.33 -7.55
N ASP A 3 0.95 26.23 -8.29
CA ASP A 3 -0.32 25.49 -8.35
C ASP A 3 -0.76 25.06 -6.95
N PRO A 4 -2.07 24.90 -6.68
CA PRO A 4 -2.54 24.47 -5.37
C PRO A 4 -2.17 23.01 -5.06
N ASN A 5 -2.03 22.68 -3.78
CA ASN A 5 -1.78 21.32 -3.31
C ASN A 5 -2.93 20.37 -3.66
N MET A 6 -2.61 19.09 -3.83
CA MET A 6 -3.63 18.05 -3.97
C MET A 6 -4.47 17.94 -2.69
N ALA A 7 -5.76 17.65 -2.82
CA ALA A 7 -6.63 17.31 -1.69
C ALA A 7 -6.52 15.79 -1.45
N PRO A 8 -6.03 15.34 -0.28
CA PRO A 8 -5.92 13.93 0.02
C PRO A 8 -7.21 13.36 0.63
N ASP A 9 -7.46 12.07 0.39
CA ASP A 9 -8.30 11.27 1.29
C ASP A 9 -7.45 10.73 2.47
N TYR A 10 -8.08 10.01 3.39
CA TYR A 10 -7.43 9.43 4.56
C TYR A 10 -7.72 7.93 4.60
N GLU A 11 -6.68 7.12 4.79
CA GLU A 11 -6.78 5.69 5.05
C GLU A 11 -6.16 5.40 6.41
N VAL A 12 -6.98 4.99 7.37
CA VAL A 12 -6.52 4.53 8.68
C VAL A 12 -6.32 3.03 8.61
N SER A 13 -5.15 2.54 9.02
CA SER A 13 -4.79 1.12 9.00
C SER A 13 -4.17 0.72 10.33
N LEU A 14 -4.73 -0.28 11.00
CA LEU A 14 -4.29 -0.73 12.31
C LEU A 14 -3.99 -2.23 12.28
N LEU A 15 -2.82 -2.60 12.82
CA LEU A 15 -2.46 -3.99 12.98
C LEU A 15 -3.25 -4.65 14.11
N LEU A 16 -3.68 -5.87 13.86
CA LEU A 16 -4.34 -6.73 14.83
C LEU A 16 -3.37 -7.82 15.30
N ASP A 17 -3.48 -8.23 16.56
CA ASP A 17 -2.73 -9.38 17.08
C ASP A 17 -3.29 -10.66 16.45
N SER A 18 -2.55 -11.22 15.49
CA SER A 18 -2.97 -12.40 14.72
C SER A 18 -3.21 -13.63 15.59
N ASN A 19 -2.58 -13.75 16.77
CA ASN A 19 -2.83 -14.86 17.69
C ASN A 19 -4.19 -14.76 18.39
N LYS A 20 -4.80 -13.57 18.37
CA LYS A 20 -6.08 -13.26 19.03
C LYS A 20 -7.22 -13.19 18.03
N VAL A 21 -6.94 -12.71 16.83
CA VAL A 21 -7.98 -12.42 15.83
C VAL A 21 -8.13 -13.50 14.76
N LEU A 22 -7.17 -14.42 14.65
CA LEU A 22 -7.22 -15.55 13.71
C LEU A 22 -7.43 -16.89 14.41
N THR A 23 -8.09 -17.81 13.71
CA THR A 23 -8.20 -19.22 14.10
C THR A 23 -6.88 -19.97 13.82
N ALA A 24 -6.78 -21.21 14.27
CA ALA A 24 -5.67 -22.10 13.92
C ALA A 24 -5.55 -22.37 12.40
N ALA A 25 -6.64 -22.18 11.65
CA ALA A 25 -6.67 -22.26 10.19
C ALA A 25 -6.34 -20.90 9.51
N HIS A 26 -5.93 -19.89 10.28
CA HIS A 26 -5.59 -18.54 9.83
C HIS A 26 -6.77 -17.76 9.21
N GLU A 27 -7.99 -18.09 9.60
CA GLU A 27 -9.20 -17.36 9.23
C GLU A 27 -9.60 -16.37 10.33
N LEU A 28 -10.34 -15.31 10.00
CA LEU A 28 -10.91 -14.42 11.01
C LEU A 28 -11.83 -15.20 11.96
N THR A 29 -11.65 -15.00 13.27
CA THR A 29 -12.54 -15.57 14.29
C THR A 29 -13.97 -15.03 14.18
N ASP A 30 -14.94 -15.78 14.70
CA ASP A 30 -16.34 -15.35 14.73
C ASP A 30 -16.53 -14.06 15.52
N CYS A 31 -15.75 -13.85 16.59
CA CYS A 31 -15.81 -12.61 17.36
C CYS A 31 -15.45 -11.38 16.51
N ILE A 32 -14.42 -11.48 15.67
CA ILE A 32 -14.02 -10.40 14.76
C ILE A 32 -15.07 -10.20 13.67
N ARG A 33 -15.56 -11.31 13.09
CA ARG A 33 -16.59 -11.27 12.05
C ARG A 33 -17.85 -10.58 12.54
N SER A 34 -18.34 -10.94 13.73
CA SER A 34 -19.52 -10.32 14.33
C SER A 34 -19.27 -8.89 14.80
N ALA A 35 -18.08 -8.56 15.30
CA ALA A 35 -17.77 -7.20 15.79
C ALA A 35 -17.76 -6.15 14.67
N PHE A 36 -17.44 -6.55 13.44
CA PHE A 36 -17.30 -5.65 12.30
C PHE A 36 -18.29 -5.97 11.18
N ASP A 37 -19.38 -6.68 11.47
CA ASP A 37 -20.42 -7.03 10.49
C ASP A 37 -19.83 -7.58 9.17
N VAL A 38 -18.90 -8.52 9.27
CA VAL A 38 -18.16 -9.02 8.10
C VAL A 38 -19.09 -9.80 7.17
N GLU A 39 -19.16 -9.34 5.92
CA GLU A 39 -19.99 -9.92 4.89
C GLU A 39 -19.16 -10.81 3.94
N PRO A 40 -19.69 -11.98 3.51
CA PRO A 40 -19.15 -12.68 2.34
C PRO A 40 -19.44 -11.89 1.04
N PRO A 41 -18.66 -12.08 -0.02
CA PRO A 41 -17.54 -13.03 -0.15
C PRO A 41 -16.21 -12.48 0.35
N VAL A 42 -15.32 -13.39 0.73
CA VAL A 42 -13.88 -13.10 0.87
C VAL A 42 -13.31 -12.84 -0.51
N THR A 43 -12.48 -11.81 -0.66
CA THR A 43 -11.76 -11.54 -1.91
C THR A 43 -10.30 -11.95 -1.76
N MET A 44 -9.84 -12.91 -2.56
CA MET A 44 -8.42 -13.22 -2.67
C MET A 44 -7.70 -12.20 -3.56
N ILE A 45 -6.55 -11.72 -3.11
CA ILE A 45 -5.73 -10.74 -3.82
C ILE A 45 -4.29 -11.23 -3.82
N ASN A 46 -3.69 -11.35 -5.00
CA ASN A 46 -2.26 -11.60 -5.11
C ASN A 46 -1.52 -10.30 -5.39
N VAL A 47 -0.40 -10.10 -4.70
CA VAL A 47 0.39 -8.87 -4.77
C VAL A 47 1.86 -9.20 -5.00
N GLN A 48 2.50 -8.51 -5.94
CA GLN A 48 3.95 -8.52 -6.07
C GLN A 48 4.50 -7.13 -6.35
N PHE A 49 5.70 -6.87 -5.83
CA PHE A 49 6.47 -5.65 -6.03
C PHE A 49 7.65 -5.93 -6.95
N LEU A 50 8.08 -4.91 -7.69
CA LEU A 50 9.29 -4.97 -8.50
C LEU A 50 10.27 -3.90 -8.02
N ASP A 51 11.46 -4.35 -7.66
CA ASP A 51 12.57 -3.49 -7.27
C ASP A 51 13.92 -4.18 -7.56
N THR A 52 15.02 -3.44 -7.59
CA THR A 52 16.37 -3.99 -7.76
C THR A 52 16.78 -4.80 -6.52
N ASN A 53 17.89 -5.54 -6.62
CA ASN A 53 18.46 -6.22 -5.46
C ASN A 53 18.81 -5.23 -4.32
N ASP A 54 19.23 -4.03 -4.70
CA ASP A 54 19.59 -2.94 -3.78
C ASP A 54 18.38 -2.10 -3.34
N LYS A 55 17.17 -2.45 -3.80
CA LYS A 55 15.91 -1.75 -3.53
C LYS A 55 15.97 -0.27 -3.91
N ASP A 56 16.49 0.04 -5.09
CA ASP A 56 16.66 1.42 -5.58
C ASP A 56 15.32 2.18 -5.67
N VAL A 57 14.23 1.49 -6.01
CA VAL A 57 12.89 2.10 -6.13
C VAL A 57 12.35 2.46 -4.74
N ASP A 58 12.36 1.52 -3.80
CA ASP A 58 11.90 1.73 -2.42
C ASP A 58 12.76 2.73 -1.65
N SER A 59 14.08 2.68 -1.79
CA SER A 59 15.00 3.66 -1.20
C SER A 59 14.83 5.07 -1.78
N SER A 60 14.30 5.17 -3.01
CA SER A 60 13.85 6.43 -3.61
C SER A 60 12.43 6.84 -3.21
N HIS A 61 11.86 6.14 -2.21
CA HIS A 61 10.52 6.31 -1.67
C HIS A 61 9.41 6.16 -2.71
N TRP A 62 9.68 5.36 -3.75
CA TRP A 62 8.71 4.89 -4.71
C TRP A 62 8.39 3.42 -4.45
N SER A 63 7.28 2.94 -4.99
CA SER A 63 7.02 1.52 -5.13
C SER A 63 6.27 1.29 -6.43
N ALA A 64 6.61 0.20 -7.10
CA ALA A 64 5.90 -0.27 -8.29
C ALA A 64 5.38 -1.68 -7.99
N ARG A 65 4.06 -1.87 -8.10
CA ARG A 65 3.42 -3.14 -7.77
C ARG A 65 2.38 -3.57 -8.79
N ILE A 66 2.18 -4.87 -8.86
CA ILE A 66 1.11 -5.54 -9.61
C ILE A 66 0.20 -6.23 -8.60
N ARG A 67 -1.11 -6.05 -8.75
CA ARG A 67 -2.13 -6.75 -7.98
C ARG A 67 -3.12 -7.44 -8.90
N LYS A 68 -3.54 -8.64 -8.53
CA LYS A 68 -4.64 -9.35 -9.17
C LYS A 68 -5.68 -9.71 -8.11
N PHE A 69 -6.89 -9.21 -8.30
CA PHE A 69 -8.04 -9.57 -7.49
C PHE A 69 -8.75 -10.73 -8.21
N GLU A 70 -9.17 -11.75 -7.46
CA GLU A 70 -9.82 -12.95 -8.03
C GLU A 70 -11.02 -12.62 -8.95
N ASN A 71 -11.80 -11.58 -8.61
CA ASN A 71 -13.05 -11.21 -9.29
C ASN A 71 -12.86 -10.13 -10.35
N GLU A 72 -11.62 -9.69 -10.59
CA GLU A 72 -11.28 -8.67 -11.57
C GLU A 72 -10.63 -9.30 -12.79
N ARG A 73 -10.95 -8.80 -13.99
CA ARG A 73 -10.33 -9.30 -15.23
C ARG A 73 -8.89 -8.83 -15.39
N LYS A 74 -8.67 -7.53 -15.20
CA LYS A 74 -7.36 -6.89 -15.42
C LYS A 74 -6.54 -6.87 -14.14
N VAL A 75 -5.23 -7.01 -14.28
CA VAL A 75 -4.31 -6.67 -13.18
C VAL A 75 -4.33 -5.15 -12.93
N GLU A 76 -4.17 -4.76 -11.67
CA GLU A 76 -3.90 -3.38 -11.28
C GLU A 76 -2.40 -3.15 -11.19
N LEU A 77 -1.91 -2.13 -11.87
CA LEU A 77 -0.54 -1.64 -11.76
C LEU A 77 -0.56 -0.35 -10.94
N THR A 78 0.23 -0.27 -9.88
CA THR A 78 0.31 0.95 -9.06
C THR A 78 1.74 1.45 -8.97
N TYR A 79 1.93 2.74 -9.19
CA TYR A 79 3.15 3.48 -8.86
C TYR A 79 2.81 4.41 -7.70
N LYS A 80 3.49 4.28 -6.56
CA LYS A 80 3.18 5.07 -5.36
C LYS A 80 4.45 5.72 -4.81
N ARG A 81 4.43 7.04 -4.65
CA ARG A 81 5.47 7.86 -4.02
C ARG A 81 5.05 8.19 -2.59
N ARG A 82 5.96 8.08 -1.61
CA ARG A 82 5.66 8.34 -0.19
C ARG A 82 6.47 9.47 0.43
N TYR A 83 5.80 10.44 1.02
CA TYR A 83 6.39 11.57 1.72
C TYR A 83 6.16 11.41 3.22
N THR A 84 7.26 11.41 3.98
CA THR A 84 7.20 11.40 5.44
C THR A 84 6.47 12.64 5.95
N ILE A 85 5.53 12.45 6.88
CA ILE A 85 4.91 13.55 7.62
C ILE A 85 5.59 13.64 8.98
N THR A 86 6.24 14.77 9.23
CA THR A 86 6.89 15.06 10.52
C THR A 86 5.97 15.93 11.37
N ASN A 87 5.84 15.63 12.67
CA ASN A 87 5.01 16.38 13.62
C ASN A 87 3.55 16.54 13.16
N SER A 88 3.00 15.53 12.47
CA SER A 88 1.64 15.56 11.89
C SER A 88 1.37 16.71 10.91
N ASN A 89 2.42 17.35 10.36
CA ASN A 89 2.27 18.48 9.44
C ASN A 89 2.01 17.99 7.99
N VAL A 90 0.75 17.71 7.69
CA VAL A 90 0.27 17.26 6.36
C VAL A 90 0.58 18.30 5.28
N ASN A 91 0.36 19.59 5.57
CA ASN A 91 0.58 20.67 4.59
C ASN A 91 2.04 20.75 4.15
N ALA A 92 3.01 20.59 5.06
CA ALA A 92 4.42 20.58 4.70
C ALA A 92 4.76 19.42 3.75
N ALA A 93 4.19 18.23 3.97
CA ALA A 93 4.40 17.10 3.06
C ALA A 93 3.76 17.35 1.69
N LEU A 94 2.56 17.94 1.65
CA LEU A 94 1.90 18.34 0.41
C LEU A 94 2.69 19.41 -0.35
N ASP A 95 3.30 20.38 0.34
CA ASP A 95 4.15 21.40 -0.27
C ASP A 95 5.40 20.79 -0.92
N VAL A 96 6.00 19.77 -0.28
CA VAL A 96 7.12 19.02 -0.87
C VAL A 96 6.65 18.25 -2.09
N ALA A 97 5.51 17.55 -2.02
CA ALA A 97 4.94 16.85 -3.17
C ALA A 97 4.64 17.80 -4.33
N ASN A 98 4.11 18.99 -4.05
CA ASN A 98 3.85 20.04 -5.04
C ASN A 98 5.12 20.54 -5.71
N LYS A 99 6.21 20.75 -4.95
CA LYS A 99 7.53 21.09 -5.51
C LYS A 99 8.12 19.99 -6.40
N ASP A 100 7.76 18.73 -6.15
CA ASP A 100 8.06 17.60 -7.05
C ASP A 100 7.05 17.46 -8.21
N GLY A 101 6.12 18.40 -8.31
CA GLY A 101 5.14 18.54 -9.37
C GLY A 101 3.85 17.76 -9.16
N PHE A 102 3.60 17.19 -7.97
CA PHE A 102 2.33 16.57 -7.59
C PHE A 102 1.42 17.64 -6.99
N ASN A 103 0.65 18.29 -7.85
CA ASN A 103 -0.27 19.38 -7.49
C ASN A 103 -1.70 19.08 -7.97
N ALA A 104 -2.67 19.90 -7.57
CA ALA A 104 -4.09 19.67 -7.84
C ALA A 104 -4.47 19.57 -9.33
N THR A 105 -3.60 20.05 -10.24
CA THR A 105 -3.86 19.95 -11.68
C THR A 105 -3.56 18.55 -12.24
N ASN A 106 -2.86 17.69 -11.49
CA ASN A 106 -2.55 16.32 -11.89
C ASN A 106 -3.78 15.41 -11.77
N LYS A 107 -4.42 15.11 -12.90
CA LYS A 107 -5.61 14.23 -12.95
C LYS A 107 -5.31 12.73 -12.89
N TYR A 108 -4.03 12.34 -12.97
CA TYR A 108 -3.61 10.93 -13.01
C TYR A 108 -3.05 10.41 -11.69
N TYR A 109 -2.96 11.28 -10.68
CA TYR A 109 -2.42 10.97 -9.38
C TYR A 109 -3.47 11.26 -8.31
N GLU A 110 -3.52 10.41 -7.29
CA GLU A 110 -4.38 10.55 -6.13
C GLU A 110 -3.51 10.70 -4.89
N ALA A 111 -3.81 11.68 -4.04
CA ALA A 111 -3.15 11.87 -2.76
C ALA A 111 -3.95 11.18 -1.65
N GLN A 112 -3.26 10.55 -0.70
CA GLN A 112 -3.84 9.84 0.42
C GLN A 112 -2.94 9.96 1.65
N ILE A 113 -3.51 10.32 2.79
CA ILE A 113 -2.84 10.22 4.09
C ILE A 113 -3.03 8.81 4.61
N GLU A 114 -1.98 8.00 4.55
CA GLU A 114 -1.90 6.69 5.20
C GLU A 114 -1.62 6.95 6.68
N TRP A 115 -2.54 6.57 7.57
CA TRP A 115 -2.45 6.77 9.01
C TRP A 115 -2.41 5.41 9.71
N ASP A 116 -1.23 5.04 10.18
CA ASP A 116 -1.00 3.82 10.95
C ASP A 116 -1.39 4.03 12.44
N PHE A 117 -0.83 3.27 13.37
CA PHE A 117 -1.14 3.42 14.80
C PHE A 117 -0.69 4.79 15.35
N GLN A 118 0.54 5.21 15.04
CA GLN A 118 1.14 6.47 15.51
C GLN A 118 1.57 7.38 14.37
N THR A 119 1.97 6.82 13.22
CA THR A 119 2.58 7.61 12.14
C THR A 119 1.60 7.91 11.01
N LYS A 120 1.82 9.05 10.36
CA LYS A 120 1.15 9.44 9.11
C LYS A 120 2.17 9.48 7.98
N THR A 121 1.76 9.04 6.79
CA THR A 121 2.55 9.14 5.56
C THR A 121 1.66 9.70 4.46
N LEU A 122 2.13 10.72 3.74
CA LEU A 122 1.46 11.16 2.52
C LEU A 122 1.87 10.21 1.39
N SER A 123 0.92 9.56 0.75
CA SER A 123 1.16 8.77 -0.46
C SER A 123 0.52 9.44 -1.67
N ILE A 124 1.26 9.45 -2.78
CA ILE A 124 0.77 9.90 -4.08
C ILE A 124 0.81 8.70 -5.02
N SER A 125 -0.36 8.27 -5.50
CA SER A 125 -0.48 7.04 -6.29
C SER A 125 -0.99 7.28 -7.70
N CYS A 126 -0.43 6.56 -8.67
CA CYS A 126 -0.94 6.45 -10.03
C CYS A 126 -1.30 5.00 -10.30
N LYS A 127 -2.59 4.73 -10.46
CA LYS A 127 -3.12 3.41 -10.79
C LYS A 127 -3.32 3.31 -12.30
N LYS A 128 -2.95 2.17 -12.87
CA LYS A 128 -3.19 1.79 -14.26
C LYS A 128 -3.78 0.38 -14.29
N LYS A 129 -4.48 0.05 -15.38
CA LYS A 129 -4.91 -1.33 -15.64
C LYS A 129 -3.95 -1.98 -16.63
N GLY A 130 -3.50 -3.19 -16.30
CA GLY A 130 -2.74 -4.05 -17.20
C GLY A 130 -3.64 -4.90 -18.09
N PRO A 131 -3.05 -5.84 -18.86
CA PRO A 131 -3.82 -6.78 -19.65
C PRO A 131 -4.69 -7.69 -18.77
N ASP A 132 -5.68 -8.30 -19.40
CA ASP A 132 -6.44 -9.40 -18.82
C ASP A 132 -5.55 -10.64 -18.80
N VAL A 133 -5.44 -11.29 -17.65
CA VAL A 133 -4.67 -12.54 -17.46
C VAL A 133 -5.60 -13.76 -17.33
N GLY A 134 -6.90 -13.58 -17.59
CA GLY A 134 -7.97 -14.54 -17.34
C GLY A 134 -8.89 -14.11 -16.20
N ILE A 135 -10.17 -14.49 -16.29
CA ILE A 135 -11.18 -14.26 -15.24
C ILE A 135 -11.04 -15.36 -14.19
N GLY A 136 -10.99 -15.01 -12.90
CA GLY A 136 -11.09 -16.00 -11.82
C GLY A 136 -9.78 -16.60 -11.32
N HIS A 137 -8.61 -16.17 -11.83
CA HIS A 137 -7.30 -16.55 -11.30
C HIS A 137 -6.64 -15.38 -10.58
N THR A 138 -5.97 -15.65 -9.46
CA THR A 138 -5.11 -14.67 -8.77
C THR A 138 -3.67 -14.70 -9.28
N ASP A 139 -3.44 -15.34 -10.42
CA ASP A 139 -2.11 -15.48 -11.01
C ASP A 139 -1.51 -14.13 -11.38
N LEU A 140 -0.22 -13.98 -11.07
CA LEU A 140 0.57 -12.82 -11.41
C LEU A 140 1.57 -13.17 -12.51
N PRO A 141 1.91 -12.20 -13.38
CA PRO A 141 2.89 -12.41 -14.42
C PRO A 141 4.27 -12.78 -13.83
N VAL A 142 5.03 -13.58 -14.58
CA VAL A 142 6.44 -13.85 -14.28
C VAL A 142 7.28 -12.57 -14.35
N GLU A 143 8.52 -12.63 -13.89
CA GLU A 143 9.39 -11.45 -13.76
C GLU A 143 9.55 -10.66 -15.07
N SER A 144 9.86 -11.31 -16.19
CA SER A 144 10.03 -10.63 -17.49
C SER A 144 8.79 -9.84 -17.91
N ASP A 145 7.62 -10.46 -17.78
CA ASP A 145 6.34 -9.89 -18.19
C ASP A 145 5.93 -8.77 -17.23
N SER A 146 6.21 -8.94 -15.93
CA SER A 146 5.99 -7.93 -14.92
C SER A 146 6.81 -6.67 -15.18
N ARG A 147 8.10 -6.84 -15.50
CA ARG A 147 8.98 -5.73 -15.92
C ARG A 147 8.38 -5.04 -17.14
N GLN A 148 8.02 -5.78 -18.18
CA GLN A 148 7.47 -5.22 -19.41
C GLN A 148 6.16 -4.45 -19.16
N MET A 149 5.24 -5.01 -18.36
CA MET A 149 3.96 -4.38 -18.04
C MET A 149 4.15 -3.06 -17.28
N LEU A 150 5.00 -3.06 -16.25
CA LEU A 150 5.28 -1.84 -15.48
C LEU A 150 6.04 -0.82 -16.35
N ILE A 151 7.08 -1.22 -17.08
CA ILE A 151 7.82 -0.29 -17.95
C ILE A 151 6.87 0.35 -18.99
N GLY A 152 6.00 -0.43 -19.61
CA GLY A 152 5.07 0.05 -20.65
C GLY A 152 3.95 0.95 -20.12
N LYS A 153 3.69 0.95 -18.80
CA LYS A 153 2.64 1.77 -18.16
C LYS A 153 3.19 2.80 -17.17
N ALA A 154 4.51 2.92 -17.06
CA ALA A 154 5.19 3.83 -16.14
C ALA A 154 4.81 5.29 -16.44
N PRO A 155 4.28 6.04 -15.46
CA PRO A 155 3.92 7.43 -15.66
C PRO A 155 5.17 8.33 -15.65
N ASP A 156 5.09 9.50 -16.29
CA ASP A 156 6.27 10.36 -16.53
C ASP A 156 7.03 10.73 -15.26
N LYS A 157 6.31 11.08 -14.17
CA LYS A 157 6.96 11.42 -12.89
C LYS A 157 7.73 10.27 -12.25
N PHE A 158 7.35 9.02 -12.51
CA PHE A 158 8.11 7.84 -12.09
C PHE A 158 9.31 7.62 -13.03
N LYS A 159 9.09 7.67 -14.35
CA LYS A 159 10.14 7.47 -15.36
C LYS A 159 11.30 8.44 -15.17
N GLU A 160 10.98 9.71 -14.99
CA GLU A 160 11.92 10.83 -14.96
C GLU A 160 12.32 11.25 -13.54
N TRP A 161 11.97 10.44 -12.54
CA TRP A 161 12.31 10.73 -11.15
C TRP A 161 13.82 10.87 -10.99
N LYS A 162 14.23 11.88 -10.21
CA LYS A 162 15.64 12.19 -9.94
C LYS A 162 15.94 11.97 -8.46
N PRO A 163 16.23 10.74 -8.03
CA PRO A 163 16.52 10.47 -6.62
C PRO A 163 17.82 11.14 -6.16
N TYR A 164 18.73 11.44 -7.09
CA TYR A 164 20.06 11.98 -6.84
C TYR A 164 20.17 13.51 -6.80
N LYS A 165 19.11 14.25 -6.44
CA LYS A 165 19.24 15.72 -6.21
C LYS A 165 20.34 16.08 -5.19
N SER A 166 20.81 15.11 -4.39
CA SER A 166 21.88 15.23 -3.39
C SER A 166 23.28 14.73 -3.83
N GLN A 167 23.48 14.21 -5.05
CA GLN A 167 24.80 13.79 -5.56
C GLN A 167 25.17 14.52 -6.85
N PRO A 168 25.93 15.64 -6.79
CA PRO A 168 26.16 16.54 -7.92
C PRO A 168 26.90 15.90 -9.11
N ASN A 169 27.55 14.75 -8.92
CA ASN A 169 28.41 14.11 -9.93
C ASN A 169 27.79 12.87 -10.60
N LYS A 170 26.53 12.51 -10.27
CA LYS A 170 25.83 11.35 -10.85
C LYS A 170 24.56 11.83 -11.53
N TRP A 171 24.61 11.93 -12.86
CA TRP A 171 23.41 12.21 -13.65
C TRP A 171 22.49 10.98 -13.62
N PRO A 172 21.25 11.06 -13.08
CA PRO A 172 20.31 9.98 -13.29
C PRO A 172 20.06 9.86 -14.79
N PRO A 173 19.95 8.64 -15.35
CA PRO A 173 19.51 8.48 -16.72
C PRO A 173 18.15 9.15 -16.88
N LYS A 174 17.87 9.71 -18.07
CA LYS A 174 16.61 10.42 -18.38
C LYS A 174 15.35 9.59 -18.04
N THR A 175 15.50 8.28 -17.91
CA THR A 175 14.45 7.28 -17.64
C THR A 175 14.80 6.37 -16.46
N TRP A 176 15.25 6.96 -15.33
CA TRP A 176 15.63 6.25 -14.10
C TRP A 176 14.62 5.16 -13.69
N GLY A 177 13.34 5.50 -13.56
CA GLY A 177 12.37 4.55 -12.99
C GLY A 177 12.20 3.29 -13.85
N THR A 178 12.15 3.45 -15.17
CA THR A 178 12.11 2.30 -16.08
C THR A 178 13.44 1.56 -16.19
N SER A 179 14.56 2.24 -15.94
CA SER A 179 15.86 1.58 -15.91
C SER A 179 15.99 0.71 -14.66
N ALA A 180 15.56 1.21 -13.50
CA ALA A 180 15.44 0.42 -12.28
C ALA A 180 14.52 -0.79 -12.48
N LEU A 181 13.35 -0.60 -13.13
CA LEU A 181 12.44 -1.71 -13.44
C LEU A 181 13.06 -2.78 -14.35
N LYS A 182 13.96 -2.43 -15.28
CA LYS A 182 14.62 -3.44 -16.14
C LYS A 182 15.51 -4.39 -15.35
N GLU A 183 16.15 -3.88 -14.31
CA GLU A 183 17.03 -4.64 -13.40
C GLU A 183 16.27 -5.21 -12.19
N SER A 184 14.96 -4.98 -12.08
CA SER A 184 14.19 -5.30 -10.88
C SER A 184 13.81 -6.76 -10.80
N ARG A 185 13.89 -7.40 -9.64
CA ARG A 185 13.30 -8.72 -9.40
C ARG A 185 11.98 -8.61 -8.67
N ILE A 186 11.27 -9.74 -8.57
CA ILE A 186 10.03 -9.84 -7.79
C ILE A 186 10.34 -9.88 -6.27
N TYR A 187 9.59 -9.08 -5.52
CA TYR A 187 9.41 -9.18 -4.07
C TYR A 187 7.95 -9.60 -3.79
N GLY A 188 7.76 -10.70 -3.06
CA GLY A 188 6.53 -11.51 -3.09
C GLY A 188 6.70 -12.72 -4.03
N PRO A 189 5.64 -13.17 -4.73
CA PRO A 189 4.24 -12.74 -4.63
C PRO A 189 3.61 -13.16 -3.28
N VAL A 190 2.57 -12.46 -2.86
CA VAL A 190 1.81 -12.75 -1.63
C VAL A 190 0.33 -12.81 -1.97
N LEU A 191 -0.26 -13.99 -1.76
CA LEU A 191 -1.70 -14.20 -1.84
C LEU A 191 -2.32 -13.90 -0.47
N MET A 192 -3.08 -12.81 -0.38
CA MET A 192 -3.75 -12.36 0.82
C MET A 192 -5.28 -12.48 0.69
N SER A 193 -5.96 -12.49 1.83
CA SER A 193 -7.42 -12.50 1.90
C SER A 193 -7.91 -11.13 2.40
N ARG A 194 -8.91 -10.58 1.72
CA ARG A 194 -9.61 -9.37 2.14
C ARG A 194 -11.08 -9.66 2.41
N PHE A 195 -11.52 -9.25 3.58
CA PHE A 195 -12.91 -9.28 4.04
C PHE A 195 -13.45 -7.84 4.05
N THR A 196 -14.75 -7.70 3.80
CA THR A 196 -15.44 -6.41 3.91
C THR A 196 -16.35 -6.45 5.13
N GLY A 197 -16.29 -5.40 5.94
CA GLY A 197 -17.17 -5.18 7.08
C GLY A 197 -17.52 -3.70 7.24
N SER A 198 -17.98 -3.34 8.43
CA SER A 198 -18.42 -2.00 8.80
C SER A 198 -17.78 -1.54 10.11
N TRP A 199 -17.49 -0.24 10.19
CA TRP A 199 -17.07 0.43 11.42
C TRP A 199 -17.75 1.79 11.49
N ASN A 200 -18.69 1.99 12.43
CA ASN A 200 -19.42 3.25 12.61
C ASN A 200 -19.98 3.84 11.30
N GLY A 201 -20.51 2.97 10.42
CA GLY A 201 -21.08 3.37 9.13
C GLY A 201 -20.05 3.59 8.02
N LEU A 202 -18.76 3.46 8.31
CA LEU A 202 -17.69 3.42 7.31
C LEU A 202 -17.46 1.98 6.85
N LYS A 203 -17.14 1.83 5.57
CA LYS A 203 -16.66 0.55 5.05
C LYS A 203 -15.31 0.22 5.68
N LEU A 204 -15.21 -0.94 6.30
CA LEU A 204 -14.00 -1.49 6.87
C LEU A 204 -13.49 -2.63 6.00
N TYR A 205 -12.18 -2.67 5.77
CA TYR A 205 -11.49 -3.84 5.25
C TYR A 205 -10.74 -4.53 6.38
N LEU A 206 -10.89 -5.86 6.44
CA LEU A 206 -10.07 -6.71 7.28
C LEU A 206 -9.21 -7.57 6.35
N GLU A 207 -7.91 -7.60 6.59
CA GLU A 207 -6.96 -8.23 5.70
C GLU A 207 -6.10 -9.24 6.46
N VAL A 208 -5.86 -10.40 5.85
CA VAL A 208 -4.97 -11.43 6.38
C VAL A 208 -3.85 -11.68 5.38
N TRP A 209 -2.61 -11.48 5.84
CA TRP A 209 -1.40 -11.48 5.03
C TRP A 209 -0.44 -12.60 5.47
N PRO A 210 -0.32 -13.70 4.70
CA PRO A 210 0.70 -14.72 4.92
C PRO A 210 2.05 -14.26 4.35
N LEU A 211 2.97 -13.83 5.21
CA LEU A 211 4.30 -13.35 4.81
C LEU A 211 5.39 -14.34 5.24
N ARG A 212 6.51 -14.41 4.52
CA ARG A 212 7.70 -15.12 5.02
C ARG A 212 8.07 -14.58 6.40
N ASN A 213 8.37 -15.43 7.37
CA ASN A 213 8.88 -14.99 8.67
C ASN A 213 10.27 -14.32 8.51
N SER A 214 10.74 -13.63 9.54
CA SER A 214 12.00 -12.89 9.51
C SER A 214 13.25 -13.77 9.24
N THR A 215 13.18 -15.07 9.49
CA THR A 215 14.26 -16.02 9.21
C THR A 215 14.18 -16.63 7.81
N GLY A 216 13.09 -16.38 7.06
CA GLY A 216 12.86 -16.93 5.73
C GLY A 216 12.56 -18.44 5.71
N THR A 217 12.29 -19.05 6.85
CA THR A 217 12.11 -20.52 6.99
C THR A 217 10.66 -20.97 7.06
N GLY A 218 9.72 -20.03 7.17
CA GLY A 218 8.29 -20.33 7.31
C GLY A 218 7.41 -19.13 7.02
N ILE A 219 6.12 -19.26 7.33
CA ILE A 219 5.11 -18.22 7.13
C ILE A 219 4.65 -17.68 8.49
N GLU A 220 4.51 -16.36 8.56
CA GLU A 220 3.92 -15.60 9.65
C GLU A 220 2.70 -14.85 9.11
N HIS A 221 1.59 -14.88 9.84
CA HIS A 221 0.35 -14.23 9.43
C HIS A 221 0.18 -12.89 10.13
N PHE A 222 -0.10 -11.86 9.35
CA PHE A 222 -0.48 -10.53 9.83
C PHE A 222 -1.97 -10.32 9.58
N ALA A 223 -2.61 -9.60 10.49
CA ALA A 223 -3.98 -9.15 10.32
C ALA A 223 -4.03 -7.62 10.44
N GLU A 224 -4.81 -6.97 9.58
CA GLU A 224 -4.96 -5.51 9.53
C GLU A 224 -6.45 -5.14 9.41
N ALA A 225 -6.87 -4.08 10.09
CA ALA A 225 -8.16 -3.44 9.90
C ALA A 225 -7.95 -2.03 9.33
N SER A 226 -8.63 -1.70 8.24
CA SER A 226 -8.50 -0.38 7.60
C SER A 226 -9.81 0.20 7.10
N PHE A 227 -9.96 1.52 7.20
CA PHE A 227 -11.09 2.27 6.64
C PHE A 227 -10.62 3.53 5.94
N LYS A 228 -11.48 4.08 5.09
CA LYS A 228 -11.20 5.33 4.34
C LYS A 228 -12.27 6.38 4.56
N THR A 229 -11.86 7.64 4.49
CA THR A 229 -12.73 8.81 4.52
C THR A 229 -12.06 10.01 3.87
N ASP A 230 -12.84 10.93 3.31
CA ASP A 230 -12.33 12.17 2.71
C ASP A 230 -12.16 13.30 3.75
N SER A 231 -12.41 13.03 5.03
CA SER A 231 -12.42 14.01 6.12
C SER A 231 -11.37 13.71 7.18
N GLU A 232 -10.43 14.64 7.39
CA GLU A 232 -9.42 14.52 8.46
C GLU A 232 -10.05 14.37 9.85
N THR A 233 -11.11 15.14 10.12
CA THR A 233 -11.82 15.10 11.39
C THR A 233 -12.43 13.73 11.61
N THR A 234 -13.08 13.17 10.59
CA THR A 234 -13.66 11.82 10.66
C THR A 234 -12.56 10.77 10.83
N ALA A 235 -11.45 10.87 10.09
CA ALA A 235 -10.32 9.96 10.23
C ALA A 235 -9.75 9.98 11.66
N SER A 236 -9.56 11.17 12.24
CA SER A 236 -9.01 11.32 13.59
C SER A 236 -9.92 10.76 14.68
N VAL A 237 -11.21 11.06 14.60
CA VAL A 237 -12.21 10.56 15.56
C VAL A 237 -12.31 9.04 15.46
N GLU A 238 -12.48 8.52 14.24
CA GLU A 238 -12.70 7.09 14.05
C GLU A 238 -11.44 6.25 14.24
N GLN A 239 -10.24 6.80 14.01
CA GLN A 239 -8.99 6.14 14.40
C GLN A 239 -8.93 5.98 15.93
N SER A 240 -9.26 7.04 16.68
CA SER A 240 -9.24 6.99 18.15
C SER A 240 -10.27 6.00 18.68
N ASN A 241 -11.48 6.01 18.11
CA ASN A 241 -12.55 5.09 18.48
C ASN A 241 -12.17 3.63 18.18
N LEU A 242 -11.62 3.36 16.98
CA LEU A 242 -11.22 2.01 16.58
C LEU A 242 -10.06 1.49 17.44
N VAL A 243 -9.06 2.33 17.73
CA VAL A 243 -7.97 1.99 18.66
C VAL A 243 -8.53 1.64 20.04
N ALA A 244 -9.39 2.48 20.62
CA ALA A 244 -9.97 2.24 21.94
C ALA A 244 -10.78 0.93 21.98
N PHE A 245 -11.56 0.67 20.94
CA PHE A 245 -12.33 -0.57 20.80
C PHE A 245 -11.42 -1.80 20.72
N LEU A 246 -10.44 -1.80 19.81
CA LEU A 246 -9.51 -2.90 19.64
C LEU A 246 -8.69 -3.18 20.91
N LYS A 247 -8.25 -2.13 21.62
CA LYS A 247 -7.59 -2.27 22.94
C LYS A 247 -8.51 -2.90 23.98
N SER A 248 -9.77 -2.50 24.04
CA SER A 248 -10.75 -3.07 24.99
C SER A 248 -10.99 -4.57 24.79
N LYS A 249 -10.67 -5.08 23.59
CA LYS A 249 -10.81 -6.49 23.21
C LYS A 249 -9.51 -7.28 23.25
N ASP A 250 -8.38 -6.65 23.59
CA ASP A 250 -7.04 -7.24 23.49
C ASP A 250 -6.74 -7.73 22.05
N TRP A 251 -7.19 -6.96 21.05
CA TRP A 251 -7.02 -7.28 19.62
C TRP A 251 -6.03 -6.39 18.90
N LEU A 252 -5.71 -5.21 19.46
CA LEU A 252 -4.78 -4.27 18.82
C LEU A 252 -3.33 -4.72 19.01
N LEU A 253 -2.57 -4.74 17.92
CA LEU A 253 -1.11 -4.78 17.98
C LEU A 253 -0.58 -3.35 17.89
N GLU A 254 -0.10 -2.80 19.01
CA GLU A 254 0.30 -1.39 19.16
C GLU A 254 1.64 -1.04 18.47
N GLN A 255 1.69 -1.20 17.15
CA GLN A 255 2.87 -0.88 16.36
C GLN A 255 2.48 -0.35 14.98
N ASP A 256 3.33 0.51 14.43
CA ASP A 256 3.24 0.90 13.03
C ASP A 256 3.85 -0.17 12.13
N SER A 257 3.15 -0.51 11.05
CA SER A 257 3.76 -1.30 9.99
C SER A 257 3.01 -1.11 8.68
N SER A 258 3.77 -1.04 7.59
CA SER A 258 3.21 -1.09 6.25
C SER A 258 3.46 -2.47 5.67
N MET A 259 2.42 -3.14 5.18
CA MET A 259 2.56 -4.40 4.44
C MET A 259 3.55 -4.31 3.28
N THR A 260 3.69 -3.13 2.66
CA THR A 260 4.73 -2.89 1.65
C THR A 260 6.13 -3.05 2.24
N LYS A 261 6.42 -2.39 3.37
CA LYS A 261 7.74 -2.47 4.02
C LYS A 261 8.04 -3.89 4.51
N LEU A 262 7.05 -4.59 5.07
CA LEU A 262 7.21 -5.98 5.50
C LEU A 262 7.55 -6.90 4.32
N ILE A 263 6.81 -6.80 3.20
CA ILE A 263 7.09 -7.61 2.01
C ILE A 263 8.48 -7.31 1.44
N MET A 264 8.86 -6.03 1.32
CA MET A 264 10.18 -5.65 0.82
C MET A 264 11.31 -6.15 1.73
N ALA A 265 11.10 -6.26 3.04
CA ALA A 265 12.10 -6.73 3.98
C ALA A 265 12.26 -8.27 4.02
N ARG A 266 11.22 -9.02 3.66
CA ARG A 266 11.13 -10.49 3.84
C ARG A 266 11.40 -11.31 2.58
N TYR A 267 11.50 -10.66 1.42
CA TYR A 267 11.70 -11.27 0.10
C TYR A 267 12.93 -10.69 -0.59
#